data_AF-A0A9E7E934-F1
#
_entry.id   AF-A0A9E7E934-F1
#
_cell.length_a   1.000
_cell.length_b   1.000
_cell.length_c   1.000
_cell.angle_alpha   90.00
_cell.angle_beta   90.00
_cell.angle_gamma   90.00
#
_symmetry.space_group_name_H-M   'P 1'
#
loop_
_entity.id
_entity.type
_entity.pdbx_description
1 polymer ?
#
loop_
_entity_poly.entity_id
_entity_poly.type
_entity_poly.pdbx_seq_one_letter_code
_entity_poly.pdbx_strand_id
1 'polypeptide(L)'
;MGMEREAHERQRAKARAAAEMEKYFGNPYRGDPGVPHTDPDRFLNIWIGSFAFSALTWINPYMWQLSNQFNWHDKAMMFEHYHWKKALKKNEPYQFKWNKYMTKPLRDSYYHNWPVYFP
;
A
#
# COMPACT_ATOMS: atom_id res chain seq x y z
N MET A 1 35.08 -4.04 19.16
CA MET A 1 34.93 -3.41 17.82
C MET A 1 33.96 -4.13 16.86
N GLY A 2 33.49 -5.35 17.14
CA GLY A 2 32.56 -6.07 16.24
C GLY A 2 31.08 -5.68 16.38
N MET A 3 30.58 -5.47 17.61
CA MET A 3 29.14 -5.25 17.84
C MET A 3 28.58 -3.93 17.29
N GLU A 4 29.38 -2.85 17.27
CA GLU A 4 28.93 -1.58 16.69
C GLU A 4 28.82 -1.63 15.17
N ARG A 5 29.66 -2.43 14.51
CA ARG A 5 29.60 -2.64 13.05
C ARG A 5 28.37 -3.46 12.67
N GLU A 6 28.05 -4.50 13.44
CA GLU A 6 26.83 -5.29 13.24
C GLU A 6 25.56 -4.49 13.51
N ALA A 7 25.54 -3.66 14.56
CA ALA A 7 24.40 -2.80 14.85
C ALA A 7 24.15 -1.78 13.72
N HIS A 8 25.23 -1.20 13.19
CA HIS A 8 25.18 -0.27 12.06
C HIS A 8 24.77 -0.95 10.75
N GLU A 9 25.22 -2.19 10.50
CA GLU A 9 24.75 -3.00 9.36
C GLU A 9 23.28 -3.37 9.48
N ARG A 10 22.80 -3.76 10.68
CA ARG A 10 21.37 -4.03 10.94
C ARG A 10 20.52 -2.79 10.74
N GLN A 11 21.00 -1.62 11.17
CA GLN A 11 20.34 -0.34 10.92
C GLN A 11 20.29 -0.01 9.42
N ARG A 12 21.40 -0.19 8.69
CA ARG A 12 21.44 -0.01 7.23
C ARG A 12 20.54 -0.98 6.48
N ALA A 13 20.46 -2.24 6.91
CA ALA A 13 19.57 -3.24 6.34
C ALA A 13 18.09 -2.89 6.59
N LYS A 14 17.73 -2.46 7.81
CA LYS A 14 16.39 -1.94 8.12
C LYS A 14 16.05 -0.72 7.27
N ALA A 15 16.98 0.21 7.11
CA ALA A 15 16.79 1.42 6.30
C ALA A 15 16.60 1.09 4.81
N ARG A 16 17.37 0.15 4.27
CA ARG A 16 17.20 -0.35 2.90
C ARG A 16 15.86 -1.04 2.70
N ALA A 17 15.48 -1.95 3.61
CA ALA A 17 14.17 -2.60 3.55
C ALA A 17 13.02 -1.60 3.67
N ALA A 18 13.15 -0.57 4.52
CA ALA A 18 12.17 0.50 4.62
C ALA A 18 12.06 1.33 3.33
N ALA A 19 13.19 1.66 2.69
CA ALA A 19 13.22 2.37 1.41
C ALA A 19 12.67 1.53 0.26
N GLU A 20 12.94 0.22 0.26
CA GLU A 20 12.41 -0.72 -0.73
C GLU A 20 10.89 -0.86 -0.59
N MET A 21 10.39 -0.96 0.65
CA MET A 21 8.95 -0.96 0.92
C MET A 21 8.31 0.40 0.59
N GLU A 22 8.96 1.53 0.87
CA GLU A 22 8.51 2.85 0.39
C GLU A 22 8.41 2.90 -1.14
N LYS A 23 9.28 2.22 -1.89
CA LYS A 23 9.15 2.13 -3.34
C LYS A 23 7.93 1.32 -3.78
N TYR A 24 7.63 0.22 -3.08
CA TYR A 24 6.45 -0.62 -3.36
C TYR A 24 5.12 0.04 -2.96
N PHE A 25 5.10 0.83 -1.88
CA PHE A 25 3.88 1.44 -1.36
C PHE A 25 3.74 2.94 -1.68
N GLY A 26 4.82 3.64 -1.95
CA GLY A 26 4.83 5.10 -2.10
C GLY A 26 4.27 5.57 -3.44
N ASN A 27 4.34 4.75 -4.49
CA ASN A 27 3.78 5.09 -5.81
C ASN A 27 2.27 4.77 -5.93
N PRO A 28 1.77 3.60 -5.49
CA PRO A 28 0.35 3.24 -5.63
C PRO A 28 -0.56 3.91 -4.60
N TYR A 29 -0.06 4.19 -3.38
CA TYR A 29 -0.88 4.73 -2.27
C TYR A 29 -0.67 6.24 -2.05
N ARG A 30 -0.22 6.92 -3.10
CA ARG A 30 0.06 8.37 -3.11
C ARG A 30 -1.25 9.16 -3.26
N GLY A 31 -2.08 9.10 -2.23
CA GLY A 31 -3.41 9.74 -2.23
C GLY A 31 -4.41 9.20 -1.19
N ASP A 32 -4.00 8.28 -0.31
CA ASP A 32 -4.85 7.77 0.76
C ASP A 32 -5.17 8.88 1.81
N PRO A 33 -6.45 9.23 2.03
CA PRO A 33 -6.86 10.27 2.97
C PRO A 33 -6.46 10.01 4.44
N GLY A 34 -5.97 8.80 4.76
CA GLY A 34 -5.42 8.47 6.08
C GLY A 34 -3.99 8.97 6.36
N VAL A 35 -3.34 9.67 5.43
CA VAL A 35 -1.95 10.13 5.56
C VAL A 35 -1.88 11.67 5.70
N PRO A 36 -1.16 12.24 6.71
CA PRO A 36 -1.19 13.67 7.05
C PRO A 36 -0.52 14.65 6.06
N HIS A 37 -0.36 14.28 4.78
CA HIS A 37 0.25 15.13 3.75
C HIS A 37 -0.75 15.57 2.68
N THR A 38 -2.05 15.59 3.02
CA THR A 38 -3.09 16.07 2.11
C THR A 38 -2.99 17.58 1.96
N ASP A 39 -2.31 18.03 0.90
CA ASP A 39 -2.36 19.42 0.45
C ASP A 39 -3.83 19.87 0.33
N PRO A 40 -4.21 21.04 0.87
CA PRO A 40 -5.57 21.59 0.74
C PRO A 40 -6.03 21.71 -0.72
N ASP A 41 -5.11 21.98 -1.65
CA ASP A 41 -5.39 22.05 -3.08
C ASP A 41 -5.78 20.69 -3.68
N ARG A 42 -5.26 19.58 -3.12
CA ARG A 42 -5.68 18.24 -3.52
C ARG A 42 -7.05 17.89 -2.99
N PHE A 43 -7.43 18.42 -1.83
CA PHE A 43 -8.77 18.23 -1.27
C PHE A 43 -9.84 18.81 -2.20
N LEU A 44 -9.64 20.02 -2.71
CA LEU A 44 -10.58 20.68 -3.64
C LEU A 44 -10.69 19.92 -4.98
N ASN A 45 -9.56 19.42 -5.50
CA ASN A 45 -9.55 18.55 -6.66
C ASN A 45 -10.30 17.22 -6.44
N ILE A 46 -10.25 16.66 -5.23
CA ILE A 46 -11.00 15.44 -4.86
C ILE A 46 -12.50 15.73 -4.84
N TRP A 47 -12.95 16.88 -4.35
CA TRP A 47 -14.37 17.27 -4.36
C TRP A 47 -14.88 17.48 -5.78
N ILE A 48 -14.15 18.23 -6.60
CA ILE A 48 -14.50 18.45 -8.01
C ILE A 48 -14.54 17.12 -8.76
N GLY A 49 -13.53 16.27 -8.56
CA GLY A 49 -13.49 14.93 -9.15
C GLY A 49 -14.65 14.04 -8.70
N SER A 50 -15.01 14.09 -7.41
CA SER A 50 -16.14 13.34 -6.87
C SER A 50 -17.47 13.83 -7.44
N PHE A 51 -17.67 15.15 -7.54
CA PHE A 51 -18.89 15.73 -8.09
C PHE A 51 -19.04 15.41 -9.59
N ALA A 52 -17.94 15.53 -10.35
CA ALA A 52 -17.90 15.15 -11.75
C ALA A 52 -18.17 13.65 -11.94
N PHE A 53 -17.57 12.79 -11.11
CA PHE A 53 -17.81 11.35 -11.14
C PHE A 53 -19.27 11.00 -10.81
N SER A 54 -19.90 11.64 -9.83
CA SER A 54 -21.31 11.47 -9.49
C SER A 54 -22.26 11.87 -10.62
N ALA A 55 -22.00 13.00 -11.27
CA ALA A 55 -22.78 13.43 -12.44
C ALA A 55 -22.62 12.45 -13.62
N LEU A 56 -21.40 11.99 -13.89
CA LEU A 56 -21.11 11.02 -14.95
C LEU A 56 -21.71 9.64 -14.67
N THR A 57 -21.73 9.19 -13.41
CA THR A 57 -22.38 7.93 -13.02
C THR A 57 -23.90 8.00 -13.10
N TRP A 58 -24.51 9.17 -12.91
CA TRP A 58 -25.96 9.34 -13.10
C TRP A 58 -26.38 9.30 -14.57
N ILE A 59 -25.54 9.85 -15.45
CA ILE A 59 -25.84 9.96 -16.89
C ILE A 59 -25.42 8.71 -17.67
N ASN A 60 -24.36 8.02 -17.25
CA ASN A 60 -23.82 6.86 -17.93
C ASN A 60 -23.89 5.58 -17.06
N PRO A 61 -24.90 4.71 -17.26
CA PRO A 61 -25.06 3.49 -16.47
C PRO A 61 -23.93 2.46 -16.67
N TYR A 62 -23.10 2.57 -17.72
CA TYR A 62 -21.90 1.73 -17.86
C TYR A 62 -20.85 2.00 -16.77
N MET A 63 -20.84 3.20 -16.18
CA MET A 63 -19.93 3.53 -15.08
C MET A 63 -20.20 2.71 -13.81
N TRP A 64 -21.41 2.13 -13.66
CA TRP A 64 -21.74 1.28 -12.52
C TRP A 64 -21.02 -0.07 -12.56
N GLN A 65 -20.43 -0.44 -13.70
CA GLN A 65 -19.60 -1.63 -13.82
C GLN A 65 -18.22 -1.44 -13.17
N LEU A 66 -17.73 -0.20 -13.04
CA LEU A 66 -16.47 0.11 -12.34
C LEU A 66 -16.55 -0.21 -10.84
N SER A 67 -17.71 0.02 -10.22
CA SER A 67 -17.92 -0.27 -8.78
C SER A 67 -17.93 -1.76 -8.43
N ASN A 68 -18.01 -2.67 -9.43
CA ASN A 68 -17.90 -4.10 -9.21
C ASN A 68 -16.45 -4.60 -9.15
N GLN A 69 -15.45 -3.74 -9.35
CA GLN A 69 -14.04 -4.09 -9.15
C GLN A 69 -13.64 -4.09 -7.66
N PHE A 70 -14.49 -4.66 -6.80
CA PHE A 70 -14.14 -4.91 -5.42
C PHE A 70 -13.04 -5.96 -5.35
N ASN A 71 -11.80 -5.50 -5.25
CA ASN A 71 -10.65 -6.37 -5.05
C ASN A 71 -10.40 -6.56 -3.54
N TRP A 72 -10.85 -7.69 -2.99
CA TRP A 72 -10.59 -8.06 -1.59
C TRP A 72 -9.09 -8.01 -1.26
N HIS A 73 -8.23 -8.32 -2.24
CA HIS A 73 -6.80 -8.39 -2.05
C HIS A 73 -6.17 -7.01 -1.81
N ASP A 74 -6.58 -5.98 -2.55
CA ASP A 74 -6.12 -4.61 -2.31
C ASP A 74 -6.47 -4.14 -0.91
N LYS A 75 -7.68 -4.47 -0.42
CA LYS A 75 -8.08 -4.16 0.96
C LYS A 75 -7.22 -4.90 1.99
N ALA A 76 -6.91 -6.17 1.76
CA ALA A 76 -6.05 -6.95 2.65
C ALA A 76 -4.61 -6.38 2.69
N MET A 77 -4.08 -5.96 1.55
CA MET A 77 -2.76 -5.32 1.44
C MET A 77 -2.72 -3.94 2.11
N MET A 78 -3.75 -3.10 1.90
CA MET A 78 -3.89 -1.82 2.59
C MET A 78 -3.94 -1.99 4.11
N PHE A 79 -4.69 -2.99 4.58
CA PHE A 79 -4.79 -3.30 6.00
C PHE A 79 -3.43 -3.70 6.59
N GLU A 80 -2.69 -4.58 5.91
CA GLU A 80 -1.33 -4.93 6.34
C GLU A 80 -0.37 -3.74 6.35
N HIS A 81 -0.41 -2.92 5.30
CA HIS A 81 0.44 -1.72 5.19
C HIS A 81 0.20 -0.74 6.34
N TYR A 82 -1.08 -0.55 6.70
CA TYR A 82 -1.46 0.30 7.82
C TYR A 82 -0.89 -0.21 9.16
N HIS A 83 -0.99 -1.52 9.41
CA HIS A 83 -0.47 -2.12 10.63
C HIS A 83 1.06 -2.11 10.67
N TRP A 84 1.72 -2.34 9.53
CA TRP A 84 3.16 -2.21 9.40
C TRP A 84 3.63 -0.79 9.72
N LYS A 85 2.99 0.25 9.14
CA LYS A 85 3.31 1.65 9.44
C LYS A 85 3.10 2.00 10.92
N LYS A 86 2.06 1.46 11.56
CA LYS A 86 1.85 1.62 13.01
C LYS A 86 2.97 1.00 13.84
N ALA A 87 3.38 -0.22 13.51
CA ALA A 87 4.50 -0.89 14.18
C ALA A 87 5.81 -0.14 13.96
N LEU A 88 6.05 0.37 12.74
CA LEU A 88 7.22 1.18 12.40
C LEU A 88 7.26 2.49 13.20
N LYS A 89 6.13 3.18 13.37
CA LYS A 89 6.02 4.35 14.26
C LYS A 89 6.36 4.04 15.71
N LYS A 90 6.06 2.82 16.17
CA LYS A 90 6.39 2.33 17.52
C LYS A 90 7.77 1.68 17.62
N ASN A 91 8.53 1.62 16.52
CA ASN A 91 9.79 0.89 16.41
C ASN A 91 9.69 -0.62 16.74
N GLU A 92 8.50 -1.20 16.63
CA GLU A 92 8.24 -2.61 16.90
C GLU A 92 8.49 -3.47 15.65
N PRO A 93 9.00 -4.71 15.79
CA PRO A 93 9.09 -5.64 14.68
C PRO A 93 7.70 -6.05 14.23
N TYR A 94 7.42 -5.91 12.93
CA TYR A 94 6.15 -6.33 12.33
C TYR A 94 6.35 -7.58 11.48
N GLN A 95 5.56 -8.61 11.74
CA GLN A 95 5.54 -9.82 10.91
C GLN A 95 4.30 -9.79 10.04
N PHE A 96 4.50 -9.59 8.73
CA PHE A 96 3.44 -9.67 7.72
C PHE A 96 2.71 -11.02 7.82
N LYS A 97 1.38 -10.99 7.86
CA LYS A 97 0.57 -12.22 7.92
C LYS A 97 0.69 -13.01 6.62
N TRP A 98 0.89 -12.35 5.47
CA TRP A 98 1.24 -13.00 4.18
C TRP A 98 2.39 -14.01 4.32
N ASN A 99 3.39 -13.70 5.16
CA ASN A 99 4.53 -14.59 5.40
C ASN A 99 4.23 -15.78 6.34
N LYS A 100 3.06 -15.81 7.00
CA LYS A 100 2.65 -16.91 7.88
C LYS A 100 1.92 -18.02 7.13
N TYR A 101 1.17 -17.68 6.07
CA TYR A 101 0.41 -18.68 5.31
C TYR A 101 0.99 -19.02 3.95
N MET A 102 1.78 -18.14 3.32
CA MET A 102 2.47 -18.47 2.07
C MET A 102 3.93 -18.87 2.31
N THR A 103 4.33 -20.00 1.74
CA THR A 103 5.75 -20.36 1.63
C THR A 103 6.46 -19.36 0.71
N LYS A 104 7.77 -19.13 0.94
CA LYS A 104 8.58 -18.21 0.12
C LYS A 104 8.40 -18.40 -1.40
N PRO A 105 8.46 -19.62 -1.97
CA PRO A 105 8.24 -19.81 -3.41
C PRO A 105 6.82 -19.48 -3.88
N LEU A 106 5.80 -19.77 -3.06
CA LEU A 106 4.41 -19.43 -3.38
C LEU A 106 4.19 -17.91 -3.37
N ARG A 107 4.81 -17.22 -2.42
CA ARG A 107 4.75 -15.76 -2.33
C ARG A 107 5.48 -15.09 -3.50
N ASP A 108 6.67 -15.56 -3.83
CA ASP A 108 7.48 -14.99 -4.91
C ASP A 108 6.79 -15.20 -6.28
N SER A 109 6.15 -16.35 -6.51
CA SER A 109 5.32 -16.59 -7.71
C SER A 109 4.04 -15.75 -7.71
N TYR A 110 3.42 -15.57 -6.55
CA TYR A 110 2.22 -14.75 -6.38
C TYR A 110 2.47 -13.28 -6.77
N TYR A 111 3.59 -12.70 -6.32
CA TYR A 111 3.99 -11.34 -6.72
C TYR A 111 4.42 -11.24 -8.19
N HIS A 112 5.03 -12.29 -8.76
CA HIS A 112 5.38 -12.31 -10.18
C HIS A 112 4.14 -12.28 -11.08
N ASN A 113 3.11 -13.04 -10.71
CA ASN A 113 1.84 -13.14 -11.44
C ASN A 113 0.83 -12.06 -11.04
N TRP A 114 1.24 -11.10 -10.21
CA TRP A 114 0.38 -10.01 -9.73
C TRP A 114 -0.39 -9.29 -10.85
N PRO A 115 0.23 -8.93 -12.00
CA PRO A 115 -0.48 -8.25 -13.09
C PRO A 115 -1.54 -9.12 -13.77
N VAL A 116 -1.47 -10.45 -13.59
CA VAL A 116 -2.42 -11.41 -14.18
C VAL A 116 -3.63 -11.60 -13.27
N TYR A 117 -3.42 -11.59 -11.95
CA TYR A 117 -4.50 -11.70 -10.96
C TYR A 117 -5.29 -10.39 -10.79
N PHE A 118 -4.65 -9.26 -11.09
CA PHE A 118 -5.21 -7.92 -10.90
C PHE A 118 -5.01 -7.08 -12.17
N PRO A 119 -5.83 -7.30 -13.22
CA PRO A 119 -5.81 -6.54 -14.47
C PRO A 119 -6.34 -5.10 -14.32
#